data_AF-A0A7V4W8W1-F1
#
_entry.id   AF-A0A7V4W8W1-F1
#
_cell.length_a   1.000
_cell.length_b   1.000
_cell.length_c   1.000
_cell.angle_alpha   90.00
_cell.angle_beta   90.00
_cell.angle_gamma   90.00
#
_symmetry.space_group_name_H-M   'P 1'
#
loop_
_entity.id
_entity.type
_entity.pdbx_description
1 polymer ?
#
loop_
_entity_poly.entity_id
_entity_poly.type
_entity_poly.pdbx_seq_one_letter_code
_entity_poly.pdbx_strand_id
1 'polypeptide(L)'
;DLKGTLQQFATEMFGKRVEVRFRPDFFPFVEPGAEVAVTCTICGGKGCSVCKGSGWLELAGAGMIHPNVLETAGIDSEEYTGFAFGFGVSRMPMLIHGINDLRLFMENDLRFLRQL
;
A
#
# COMPACT_ATOMS: atom_id res chain seq x y z
N ASP A 1 -12.11 -10.68 -3.50
CA ASP A 1 -12.13 -9.25 -3.88
C ASP A 1 -10.91 -8.48 -3.43
N LEU A 2 -10.72 -8.23 -2.12
CA LEU A 2 -9.60 -7.43 -1.58
C LEU A 2 -8.23 -7.72 -2.23
N LYS A 3 -7.80 -8.98 -2.25
CA LYS A 3 -6.49 -9.36 -2.84
C LYS A 3 -6.40 -9.03 -4.33
N GLY A 4 -7.48 -9.25 -5.08
CA GLY A 4 -7.54 -8.94 -6.52
C GLY A 4 -7.50 -7.44 -6.78
N THR A 5 -8.26 -6.66 -6.01
CA THR A 5 -8.23 -5.19 -6.08
C THR A 5 -6.84 -4.64 -5.83
N LEU A 6 -6.15 -5.13 -4.78
CA LEU A 6 -4.80 -4.68 -4.45
C LEU A 6 -3.74 -5.17 -5.45
N GLN A 7 -3.89 -6.37 -6.00
CA GLN A 7 -3.04 -6.86 -7.09
C GLN A 7 -3.17 -5.98 -8.34
N GLN A 8 -4.41 -5.64 -8.73
CA GLN A 8 -4.65 -4.75 -9.86
C GLN A 8 -4.10 -3.35 -9.60
N PHE A 9 -4.38 -2.79 -8.42
CA PHE A 9 -3.87 -1.48 -8.01
C PHE A 9 -2.34 -1.41 -8.09
N ALA A 10 -1.64 -2.38 -7.51
CA ALA A 10 -0.18 -2.43 -7.56
C ALA A 10 0.35 -2.56 -9.00
N THR A 11 -0.35 -3.34 -9.84
CA THR A 11 0.00 -3.51 -11.25
C THR A 11 -0.12 -2.21 -12.04
N GLU A 12 -1.18 -1.44 -11.82
CA GLU A 12 -1.38 -0.13 -12.49
C GLU A 12 -0.37 0.90 -12.00
N MET A 13 -0.04 0.91 -10.70
CA MET A 13 0.87 1.90 -10.11
C MET A 13 2.34 1.62 -10.41
N PHE A 14 2.77 0.37 -10.40
CA PHE A 14 4.19 -0.01 -10.47
C PHE A 14 4.56 -0.87 -11.70
N GLY A 15 3.57 -1.24 -12.52
CA GLY A 15 3.74 -2.01 -13.75
C GLY A 15 3.58 -3.53 -13.58
N LYS A 16 3.48 -4.23 -14.71
CA LYS A 16 3.12 -5.66 -14.81
C LYS A 16 4.07 -6.67 -14.14
N ARG A 17 5.25 -6.24 -13.68
CA ARG A 17 6.28 -7.13 -13.10
C ARG A 17 6.23 -7.17 -11.58
N VAL A 18 5.32 -6.44 -10.96
CA VAL A 18 5.24 -6.35 -9.50
C VAL A 18 4.33 -7.44 -8.96
N GLU A 19 4.87 -8.22 -8.02
CA GLU A 19 4.07 -9.17 -7.26
C GLU A 19 3.62 -8.52 -5.95
N VAL A 20 2.43 -8.91 -5.48
CA VAL A 20 1.90 -8.46 -4.19
C VAL A 20 1.93 -9.62 -3.21
N ARG A 21 2.41 -9.33 -1.99
CA ARG A 21 2.49 -10.27 -0.89
C ARG A 21 1.69 -9.76 0.30
N PHE A 22 0.85 -10.62 0.83
CA PHE A 22 0.03 -10.35 2.02
C PHE A 22 0.65 -11.06 3.22
N ARG A 23 0.90 -10.32 4.30
CA ARG A 23 1.34 -10.87 5.58
C ARG A 23 0.24 -10.63 6.62
N PRO A 24 -0.14 -11.63 7.43
CA PRO A 24 -1.07 -11.41 8.53
C PRO A 24 -0.57 -10.28 9.43
N ASP A 25 -1.46 -9.35 9.75
CA ASP A 25 -1.19 -8.24 10.65
C ASP A 25 -2.48 -7.81 11.37
N PHE A 26 -2.35 -6.99 12.41
CA PHE A 26 -3.47 -6.55 13.22
C PHE A 26 -3.74 -5.06 13.04
N PHE A 27 -4.99 -4.73 12.71
CA PHE A 27 -5.52 -3.36 12.74
C PHE A 27 -6.91 -3.38 13.39
N PRO A 28 -7.21 -2.53 14.37
CA PRO A 28 -8.46 -2.60 15.14
C PRO A 28 -9.77 -2.48 14.34
N PHE A 29 -9.70 -1.94 13.11
CA PHE A 29 -10.84 -1.66 12.24
C PHE A 29 -11.04 -2.72 11.14
N VAL A 30 -10.19 -3.74 11.06
CA VAL A 30 -10.33 -4.87 10.12
C VAL A 30 -10.03 -6.22 10.78
N GLU A 31 -10.77 -7.26 10.39
CA GLU A 31 -10.53 -8.63 10.79
C GLU A 31 -11.06 -9.61 9.72
N PRO A 32 -10.19 -10.41 9.06
CA PRO A 32 -8.72 -10.46 9.20
C PRO A 32 -8.01 -9.22 8.61
N GLY A 33 -6.94 -8.79 9.29
CA GLY A 33 -6.01 -7.76 8.84
C GLY A 33 -4.77 -8.34 8.12
N ALA A 34 -4.19 -7.54 7.23
CA ALA A 34 -2.99 -7.88 6.49
C ALA A 34 -2.15 -6.65 6.15
N GLU A 35 -0.84 -6.79 6.28
CA GLU A 35 0.13 -5.91 5.66
C GLU A 35 0.33 -6.33 4.19
N VAL A 36 0.41 -5.35 3.30
CA VAL A 36 0.54 -5.51 1.86
C VAL A 36 1.91 -5.01 1.44
N ALA A 37 2.73 -5.90 0.90
CA ALA A 37 4.05 -5.59 0.37
C ALA A 37 4.10 -5.86 -1.14
N VAL A 38 4.96 -5.14 -1.84
CA VAL A 38 5.22 -5.30 -3.27
C VAL A 38 6.67 -5.69 -3.53
N THR A 39 6.93 -6.41 -4.63
CA THR A 39 8.30 -6.66 -5.07
C THR A 39 9.04 -5.34 -5.22
N CYS A 40 10.27 -5.27 -4.72
CA CYS A 40 11.07 -4.06 -4.80
C CYS A 40 11.33 -3.67 -6.25
N THR A 41 10.73 -2.56 -6.70
CA THR A 41 10.82 -2.04 -8.07
C THR A 41 12.24 -1.62 -8.47
N ILE A 42 13.07 -1.26 -7.48
CA ILE A 42 14.46 -0.83 -7.70
C ILE A 42 15.38 -2.01 -8.05
N CYS A 43 15.22 -3.16 -7.40
CA CYS A 43 16.11 -4.32 -7.58
C CYS A 43 15.45 -5.52 -8.26
N GLY A 44 14.16 -5.43 -8.60
CA GLY A 44 13.39 -6.54 -9.15
C GLY A 44 13.30 -7.74 -8.21
N GLY A 45 13.29 -7.50 -6.90
CA GLY A 45 13.20 -8.56 -5.88
C GLY A 45 14.53 -9.21 -5.46
N LYS A 46 15.67 -8.85 -6.07
CA LYS A 46 16.99 -9.44 -5.73
C LYS A 46 17.50 -9.10 -4.32
N GLY A 47 16.97 -8.05 -3.71
CA GLY A 47 17.49 -7.47 -2.47
C GLY A 47 18.44 -6.30 -2.75
N CYS A 48 18.23 -5.19 -2.05
CA CYS A 48 19.09 -4.00 -2.08
C CYS A 48 18.96 -3.23 -0.77
N SER A 49 19.69 -2.11 -0.63
CA SER A 49 19.61 -1.24 0.55
C SER A 49 18.20 -0.72 0.82
N VAL A 50 17.43 -0.39 -0.23
CA VAL A 50 16.08 0.18 -0.11
C VAL A 50 15.09 -0.79 0.52
N CYS A 51 15.13 -2.08 0.12
CA CYS A 51 14.28 -3.13 0.70
C CYS A 51 14.96 -3.89 1.84
N LYS A 52 16.09 -3.40 2.34
CA LYS A 52 16.90 -4.03 3.40
C LYS A 52 17.24 -5.50 3.09
N GLY A 53 17.55 -5.78 1.83
CA GLY A 53 17.89 -7.13 1.36
C GLY A 53 16.70 -8.10 1.23
N SER A 54 15.48 -7.73 1.62
CA SER A 54 14.34 -8.66 1.61
C SER A 54 13.77 -8.94 0.22
N GLY A 55 13.98 -8.02 -0.73
CA GLY A 55 13.31 -8.04 -2.03
C GLY A 55 11.88 -7.48 -2.02
N TRP A 56 11.35 -7.11 -0.84
CA TRP A 56 9.98 -6.63 -0.66
C TRP A 56 9.93 -5.23 -0.04
N LEU A 57 8.95 -4.44 -0.46
CA LEU A 57 8.67 -3.13 0.11
C LEU A 57 7.24 -3.10 0.62
N GLU A 58 7.08 -2.78 1.90
CA GLU A 58 5.78 -2.50 2.49
C GLU A 58 5.13 -1.30 1.79
N LEU A 59 3.86 -1.45 1.42
CA LEU A 59 3.10 -0.48 0.65
C LEU A 59 1.82 0.00 1.37
N ALA A 60 1.06 -0.93 1.95
CA ALA A 60 -0.27 -0.64 2.48
C ALA A 60 -0.63 -1.56 3.65
N GLY A 61 -1.56 -1.11 4.50
CA GLY A 61 -2.34 -1.97 5.40
C GLY A 61 -3.72 -2.22 4.81
N ALA A 62 -4.28 -3.41 5.01
CA ALA A 62 -5.58 -3.80 4.46
C ALA A 62 -6.29 -4.86 5.29
N GLY A 63 -7.59 -5.07 5.06
CA GLY A 63 -8.33 -6.18 5.65
C GLY A 63 -9.82 -6.12 5.41
N MET A 64 -10.55 -7.12 5.90
CA MET A 64 -12.02 -7.13 5.90
C MET A 64 -12.52 -6.24 7.03
N ILE A 65 -13.47 -5.34 6.78
CA ILE A 65 -13.96 -4.38 7.78
C ILE A 65 -14.54 -5.15 8.97
N HIS A 66 -14.11 -4.80 10.18
CA HIS A 66 -14.60 -5.45 11.39
C HIS A 66 -16.10 -5.16 11.60
N PRO A 67 -16.95 -6.13 12.00
CA PRO A 67 -18.39 -5.95 12.19
C PRO A 67 -18.77 -4.71 13.00
N ASN A 68 -18.15 -4.50 14.17
CA ASN A 68 -18.35 -3.29 15.00
C ASN A 68 -18.21 -1.96 14.25
N VAL A 69 -17.36 -1.88 13.21
CA VAL A 69 -17.20 -0.67 12.39
C VAL A 69 -18.42 -0.46 11.49
N LEU A 70 -18.95 -1.52 10.89
CA LEU A 70 -20.17 -1.49 10.08
C LEU A 70 -21.38 -1.12 10.94
N GLU A 71 -21.54 -1.79 12.09
CA GLU A 71 -22.65 -1.55 13.01
C GLU A 71 -22.67 -0.11 13.55
N THR A 72 -21.49 0.44 13.89
CA THR A 72 -21.37 1.84 14.33
C THR A 72 -21.74 2.83 13.23
N ALA A 73 -21.60 2.44 11.95
CA ALA A 73 -22.03 3.21 10.80
C ALA A 73 -23.49 2.99 10.40
N GLY A 74 -24.24 2.15 11.13
CA GLY A 74 -25.63 1.80 10.83
C GLY A 74 -25.79 0.82 9.67
N ILE A 75 -24.77 0.00 9.39
CA ILE A 75 -24.76 -1.02 8.35
C ILE A 75 -24.83 -2.40 9.02
N ASP A 76 -25.85 -3.19 8.69
CA ASP A 76 -26.05 -4.56 9.20
C ASP A 76 -24.91 -5.47 8.72
N SER A 77 -24.10 -5.96 9.66
CA SER A 77 -22.93 -6.80 9.39
C SER A 77 -23.24 -8.27 9.07
N GLU A 78 -24.49 -8.72 9.28
CA GLU A 78 -24.95 -10.04 8.86
C GLU A 78 -25.41 -10.04 7.38
N GLU A 79 -25.85 -8.88 6.86
CA GLU A 79 -26.20 -8.70 5.45
C GLU A 79 -25.02 -8.21 4.60
N TYR A 80 -24.22 -7.28 5.13
CA TYR A 80 -23.14 -6.62 4.39
C TYR A 80 -21.76 -6.95 4.94
N THR A 81 -20.82 -7.16 4.01
CA THR A 81 -19.39 -7.22 4.30
C THR A 81 -18.65 -6.20 3.47
N GLY A 82 -17.42 -5.89 3.85
CA GLY A 82 -16.58 -4.97 3.09
C GLY A 82 -15.10 -5.18 3.39
N PHE A 83 -14.25 -4.54 2.59
CA PHE A 83 -12.83 -4.49 2.84
C PHE A 83 -12.33 -3.06 2.76
N ALA A 84 -11.28 -2.77 3.50
CA ALA A 84 -10.60 -1.47 3.50
C ALA A 84 -9.10 -1.67 3.30
N PHE A 85 -8.45 -0.65 2.73
CA PHE A 85 -7.01 -0.59 2.60
C PHE A 85 -6.55 0.87 2.63
N GLY A 86 -5.29 1.09 3.03
CA GLY A 86 -4.70 2.42 3.12
C GLY A 86 -3.20 2.39 2.82
N PHE A 87 -2.73 3.40 2.09
CA PHE A 87 -1.33 3.59 1.73
C PHE A 87 -0.92 5.05 1.91
N GLY A 88 0.38 5.28 2.06
CA GLY A 88 0.94 6.63 2.15
C GLY A 88 0.99 7.30 0.78
N VAL A 89 0.28 8.43 0.62
CA VAL A 89 0.26 9.21 -0.64
C VAL A 89 1.66 9.64 -1.05
N SER A 90 2.54 9.97 -0.09
CA SER A 90 3.93 10.33 -0.39
C SER A 90 4.84 9.12 -0.65
N ARG A 91 4.50 7.95 -0.09
CA ARG A 91 5.34 6.73 -0.20
C ARG A 91 5.39 6.22 -1.63
N MET A 92 4.26 6.23 -2.34
CA MET A 92 4.17 5.75 -3.72
C MET A 92 5.05 6.54 -4.70
N PRO A 93 4.95 7.88 -4.83
CA PRO A 93 5.79 8.64 -5.75
C PRO A 93 7.26 8.56 -5.37
N MET A 94 7.61 8.43 -4.07
CA MET A 94 8.99 8.16 -3.67
C MET A 94 9.54 6.86 -4.27
N LEU A 95 8.74 5.80 -4.28
CA LEU A 95 9.14 4.52 -4.85
C LEU A 95 9.13 4.51 -6.39
N ILE A 96 8.18 5.21 -7.01
CA ILE A 96 8.04 5.27 -8.48
C ILE A 96 9.12 6.16 -9.11
N HIS A 97 9.37 7.33 -8.53
CA HIS A 97 10.30 8.33 -9.07
C HIS A 97 11.68 8.31 -8.41
N GLY A 98 11.91 7.41 -7.45
CA GLY A 98 13.18 7.33 -6.73
C GLY A 98 13.47 8.56 -5.86
N ILE A 99 12.43 9.25 -5.37
CA ILE A 99 12.58 10.42 -4.50
C ILE A 99 13.03 9.91 -3.12
N ASN A 100 14.20 10.35 -2.70
CA ASN A 100 14.88 9.89 -1.49
C ASN A 100 14.56 10.73 -0.24
N ASP A 101 13.88 11.87 -0.41
CA ASP A 101 13.56 12.79 0.68
C ASP A 101 12.09 13.21 0.66
N LEU A 102 11.38 12.91 1.74
CA LEU A 102 9.97 13.24 1.93
C LEU A 102 9.73 14.77 2.00
N ARG A 103 10.72 15.54 2.46
CA ARG A 103 10.58 16.99 2.67
C ARG A 103 10.40 17.75 1.36
N LEU A 104 10.89 17.19 0.25
CA LEU A 104 10.73 17.77 -1.08
C LEU A 104 9.25 17.99 -1.47
N PHE A 105 8.33 17.17 -0.94
CA PHE A 105 6.90 17.37 -1.15
C PHE A 105 6.31 18.55 -0.36
N MET A 106 7.00 19.05 0.67
CA MET A 106 6.51 20.13 1.55
C MET A 106 7.21 21.48 1.31
N GLU A 107 8.41 21.47 0.74
CA GLU A 107 9.24 22.67 0.54
C GLU A 107 8.75 23.58 -0.61
N ASN A 108 7.89 23.06 -1.51
CA ASN A 108 7.38 23.78 -2.67
C ASN A 108 8.47 24.34 -3.61
N ASP A 109 9.62 23.68 -3.70
CA ASP A 109 10.70 24.07 -4.62
C ASP A 109 10.24 23.88 -6.07
N LEU A 110 10.17 24.98 -6.84
CA LEU A 110 9.78 24.97 -8.24
C LEU A 110 10.66 24.06 -9.11
N ARG A 111 11.94 23.85 -8.75
CA ARG A 111 12.85 22.94 -9.46
C ARG A 111 12.45 21.48 -9.28
N PHE A 112 11.90 21.12 -8.12
CA PHE A 112 11.34 19.80 -7.85
C PHE A 112 9.98 19.65 -8.54
N LEU A 113 9.09 20.61 -8.35
CA LEU A 113 7.72 20.56 -8.88
C LEU A 113 7.66 20.51 -10.42
N ARG A 114 8.65 21.08 -11.13
CA ARG A 114 8.74 21.07 -12.59
C ARG A 114 9.30 19.77 -13.19
N GLN A 115 9.71 18.80 -12.37
CA GLN A 115 10.19 17.49 -12.86
C GLN A 115 9.06 16.49 -13.15
N LEU A 116 7.81 16.85 -12.80
CA LEU A 116 6.59 16.12 -13.12
C LEU A 116 6.27 16.16 -14.62
#